data_AF-A0A2G5F9H9-F1
#
_entry.id   AF-A0A2G5F9H9-F1
#
_cell.length_a   1.000
_cell.length_b   1.000
_cell.length_c   1.000
_cell.angle_alpha   90.00
_cell.angle_beta   90.00
_cell.angle_gamma   90.00
#
_symmetry.space_group_name_H-M   'P 1'
#
loop_
_entity.id
_entity.type
_entity.pdbx_description
1 polymer ?
#
loop_
_entity_poly.entity_id
_entity_poly.type
_entity_poly.pdbx_seq_one_letter_code
_entity_poly.pdbx_strand_id
1 'polypeptide(L)'
;MSVIPCLSWVRSLWGQVHGLFGSVMTVYSDLPDEIIADILGRLPAECVFLCGDSHTPLGALTRTPSFADMHLNRVTPVTAFQYFFLSDKMSKYGREIRIHFTHEVVADKIVSKSIDIDLTLACPKKGSAPLLFGSYNGFLLFKNLEYDSVLVLWNPITQEQVTLIAPHDGYRVRGIFFHSTDKEYRVIFISLKSGCFEFVIFSLKTKSSRIITGFTHPPSGIIAPTVLNGVLHWMICDESYKEAHGFYPCCENSIVSFNTNSEELRTMRHPGPPCGARKEHNMMKLMEKDGQLLFFDDSLCGRIVVWTLIDYEKEVWVKKHVITLKPLNLFCRARRCNCNHMIVEVWYIFGEELLLRVGCKDLLLYDPELCTMRRVGEKSKKTDLESVLFSLKNIHLPVTAVLHVNSLVSLHTDKIVYLFKDDELT
;
A
#
# COMPACT_ATOMS: atom_id res chain seq x y z
N MET A 1 27.50 -2.93 9.80
CA MET A 1 26.68 -1.71 9.78
C MET A 1 27.58 -0.52 9.53
N SER A 2 27.61 -0.01 8.30
CA SER A 2 28.28 1.26 8.00
C SER A 2 27.38 2.40 8.49
N VAL A 3 27.90 3.24 9.38
CA VAL A 3 27.25 4.47 9.83
C VAL A 3 26.87 5.29 8.59
N ILE A 4 25.60 5.62 8.43
CA ILE A 4 25.13 6.47 7.33
C ILE A 4 25.84 7.84 7.47
N PRO A 5 26.46 8.40 6.41
CA PRO A 5 27.12 9.71 6.48
C PRO A 5 26.23 10.84 7.02
N CYS A 6 24.89 10.69 6.95
CA CYS A 6 23.87 11.59 7.53
C CYS A 6 24.03 11.82 9.03
N LEU A 7 24.72 10.95 9.78
CA LEU A 7 24.84 11.07 11.24
C LEU A 7 26.20 11.60 11.70
N SER A 8 27.16 11.77 10.78
CA SER A 8 28.49 12.30 11.13
C SER A 8 28.39 13.71 11.70
N TRP A 9 27.53 14.55 11.11
CA TRP A 9 27.24 15.87 11.63
C TRP A 9 26.30 15.85 12.83
N VAL A 10 25.45 14.84 13.07
CA VAL A 10 24.65 14.81 14.31
C VAL A 10 25.56 14.65 15.53
N ARG A 11 26.58 13.78 15.45
CA ARG A 11 27.63 13.70 16.48
C ARG A 11 28.52 14.94 16.53
N SER A 12 28.77 15.58 15.39
CA SER A 12 29.58 16.81 15.32
C SER A 12 28.82 18.06 15.80
N LEU A 13 27.53 18.16 15.54
CA LEU A 13 26.59 19.16 16.04
C LEU A 13 26.41 18.95 17.53
N TRP A 14 26.27 17.71 18.00
CA TRP A 14 26.26 17.39 19.43
C TRP A 14 27.62 17.66 20.10
N GLY A 15 28.74 17.35 19.44
CA GLY A 15 30.09 17.64 19.94
C GLY A 15 30.45 19.14 19.93
N GLN A 16 29.93 19.91 18.97
CA GLN A 16 30.04 21.36 18.91
C GLN A 16 29.08 22.03 19.90
N VAL A 17 27.89 21.47 20.12
CA VAL A 17 26.99 21.83 21.23
C VAL A 17 27.69 21.56 22.56
N HIS A 18 28.27 20.38 22.77
CA HIS A 18 29.02 20.09 24.00
C HIS A 18 30.30 20.94 24.16
N GLY A 19 30.93 21.32 23.05
CA GLY A 19 32.09 22.21 23.02
C GLY A 19 31.77 23.69 23.27
N LEU A 20 30.54 24.12 22.97
CA LEU A 20 30.02 25.46 23.28
C LEU A 20 29.67 25.63 24.77
N PHE A 21 29.38 24.53 25.48
CA PHE A 21 28.91 24.53 26.88
C PHE A 21 29.92 23.92 27.88
N GLY A 22 31.18 23.79 27.48
CA GLY A 22 32.25 23.19 28.28
C GLY A 22 32.78 24.03 29.45
N SER A 23 32.27 25.24 29.68
CA SER A 23 32.54 25.97 30.91
C SER A 23 31.30 26.70 31.38
N VAL A 24 30.99 26.53 32.66
CA VAL A 24 29.91 27.18 33.42
C VAL A 24 28.59 26.38 33.42
N MET A 25 28.48 25.52 34.44
CA MET A 25 27.19 25.25 35.10
C MET A 25 26.43 26.58 35.23
N THR A 26 25.16 26.60 34.82
CA THR A 26 24.26 27.78 34.73
C THR A 26 24.35 28.53 33.40
N VAL A 27 23.69 28.03 32.35
CA VAL A 27 22.63 28.70 31.55
C VAL A 27 22.09 27.64 30.58
N TYR A 28 20.88 27.15 30.85
CA TYR A 28 20.02 26.52 29.86
C TYR A 28 19.91 27.47 28.65
N SER A 29 20.66 27.21 27.59
CA SER A 29 20.46 27.83 26.28
C SER A 29 19.90 26.76 25.34
N ASP A 30 18.90 26.03 25.83
CA ASP A 30 18.31 24.93 25.12
C ASP A 30 17.52 25.49 23.94
N LEU A 31 17.89 25.04 22.74
CA LEU A 31 17.07 25.24 21.56
C LEU A 31 15.67 24.70 21.90
N PRO A 32 14.58 25.45 21.68
CA PRO A 32 13.24 24.99 22.04
C PRO A 32 12.92 23.63 21.39
N ASP A 33 12.17 22.78 22.10
CA ASP A 33 11.79 21.45 21.62
C ASP A 33 11.11 21.52 20.25
N GLU A 34 10.37 22.59 19.95
CA GLU A 34 9.75 22.79 18.64
C GLU A 34 10.78 22.95 17.52
N ILE A 35 11.91 23.61 17.78
CA ILE A 35 12.98 23.79 16.79
C ILE A 35 13.75 22.48 16.61
N ILE A 36 14.02 21.75 17.70
CA ILE A 36 14.66 20.43 17.63
C ILE A 36 13.75 19.46 16.85
N ALA A 37 12.45 19.46 17.15
CA ALA A 37 11.46 18.69 16.43
C ALA A 37 11.45 19.07 14.94
N ASP A 38 11.47 20.35 14.60
CA ASP A 38 11.52 20.80 13.20
C ASP A 38 12.75 20.28 12.46
N ILE A 39 13.93 20.34 13.10
CA ILE A 39 15.20 19.84 12.54
C ILE A 39 15.12 18.34 12.30
N LEU A 40 14.79 17.56 13.32
CA LEU A 40 14.68 16.10 13.20
C LEU A 40 13.57 15.68 12.24
N GLY A 41 12.48 16.45 12.18
CA GLY A 41 11.34 16.26 11.29
C GLY A 41 11.71 16.31 9.80
N ARG A 42 12.88 16.86 9.46
CA ARG A 42 13.40 16.93 8.08
C ARG A 42 14.41 15.84 7.75
N LEU A 43 14.78 15.01 8.74
CA LEU A 43 15.75 13.93 8.53
C LEU A 43 15.05 12.65 8.06
N PRO A 44 15.76 11.75 7.34
CA PRO A 44 15.23 10.42 7.01
C PRO A 44 14.81 9.66 8.27
N ALA A 45 13.71 8.91 8.19
CA ALA A 45 13.14 8.18 9.32
C ALA A 45 14.17 7.27 10.00
N GLU A 46 15.07 6.65 9.23
CA GLU A 46 16.13 5.79 9.73
C GLU A 46 17.12 6.57 10.61
N CYS A 47 17.52 7.78 10.18
CA CYS A 47 18.44 8.62 10.95
C CYS A 47 17.75 9.04 12.27
N VAL A 48 16.44 9.34 12.25
CA VAL A 48 15.68 9.71 13.47
C VAL A 48 15.44 8.51 14.39
N PHE A 49 15.10 7.35 13.85
CA PHE A 49 14.90 6.12 14.62
C PHE A 49 16.16 5.73 15.41
N LEU A 50 17.34 5.91 14.81
CA LEU A 50 18.63 5.67 15.47
C LEU A 50 18.92 6.66 16.61
N CYS A 51 18.26 7.82 16.62
CA CYS A 51 18.32 8.80 17.71
C CYS A 51 17.37 8.44 18.88
N GLY A 52 16.53 7.41 18.72
CA GLY A 52 15.43 7.05 19.60
C GLY A 52 15.78 6.31 20.90
N ASP A 53 16.95 6.57 21.49
CA ASP A 53 17.29 6.04 22.82
C ASP A 53 16.35 6.64 23.86
N SER A 54 15.56 5.78 24.53
CA SER A 54 14.52 6.15 25.49
C SER A 54 15.03 6.94 26.69
N HIS A 55 16.34 6.92 26.94
CA HIS A 55 16.94 7.63 28.07
C HIS A 55 17.39 9.06 27.73
N THR A 56 17.20 9.48 26.48
CA THR A 56 17.58 10.82 26.01
C THR A 56 16.35 11.70 25.79
N PRO A 57 16.44 13.03 26.03
CA PRO A 57 15.38 13.98 25.68
C PRO A 57 14.96 13.87 24.19
N LEU A 58 15.92 13.60 23.32
CA LEU A 58 15.71 13.40 21.88
C LEU A 58 14.85 12.16 21.59
N GLY A 59 15.13 11.05 22.29
CA GLY A 59 14.33 9.84 22.17
C GLY A 59 12.92 10.00 22.72
N ALA A 60 12.73 10.79 23.78
CA ALA A 60 11.41 11.13 24.28
C ALA A 60 10.62 11.96 23.25
N LEU A 61 11.25 12.98 22.66
CA LEU A 61 10.63 13.86 21.66
C LEU A 61 10.20 13.09 20.40
N THR A 62 11.10 12.25 19.85
CA THR A 62 10.87 11.50 18.60
C THR A 62 9.80 10.41 18.72
N ARG A 63 9.45 10.00 19.94
CA ARG A 63 8.39 9.03 20.22
C ARG A 63 7.03 9.66 20.50
N THR A 64 6.94 10.99 20.52
CA THR A 64 5.65 11.65 20.68
C THR A 64 4.77 11.43 19.45
N PRO A 65 3.45 11.20 19.60
CA PRO A 65 2.54 11.08 18.45
C PRO A 65 2.58 12.31 17.54
N SER A 66 2.70 13.51 18.12
CA SER A 66 2.83 14.76 17.37
C SER A 66 4.08 14.80 16.50
N PHE A 67 5.22 14.27 16.97
CA PHE A 67 6.42 14.18 16.17
C PHE A 67 6.26 13.18 15.03
N ALA A 68 5.68 12.00 15.31
CA ALA A 68 5.41 10.98 14.29
C ALA A 68 4.50 11.52 13.18
N ASP A 69 3.43 12.24 13.54
CA ASP A 69 2.51 12.88 12.58
C ASP A 69 3.22 13.97 11.76
N MET A 70 4.01 14.84 12.41
CA MET A 70 4.77 15.88 11.71
C MET A 70 5.78 15.29 10.73
N HIS A 71 6.51 14.25 11.16
CA HIS A 71 7.51 13.57 10.33
C HIS A 71 6.84 12.87 9.15
N LEU A 72 5.76 12.12 9.38
CA LEU A 72 4.97 11.44 8.35
C LEU A 72 4.54 12.39 7.22
N ASN A 73 4.11 13.61 7.57
CA ASN A 73 3.67 14.62 6.61
C ASN A 73 4.80 15.28 5.80
N ARG A 74 6.07 15.06 6.17
CA ARG A 74 7.24 15.67 5.52
C ARG A 74 8.06 14.67 4.71
N VAL A 75 7.81 13.37 4.85
CA VAL A 75 8.62 12.33 4.22
C VAL A 75 8.28 12.20 2.75
N THR A 76 9.32 12.15 1.91
CA THR A 76 9.19 11.80 0.50
C THR A 76 8.83 10.32 0.38
N PRO A 77 7.77 9.96 -0.35
CA PRO A 77 7.41 8.58 -0.54
C PRO A 77 8.45 7.79 -1.36
N VAL A 78 8.60 6.51 -1.03
CA VAL A 78 9.37 5.51 -1.75
C VAL A 78 8.44 4.48 -2.36
N THR A 79 8.80 3.87 -3.49
CA THR A 79 8.03 2.75 -4.03
C THR A 79 8.54 1.45 -3.42
N ALA A 80 7.64 0.72 -2.77
CA ALA A 80 7.88 -0.64 -2.31
C ALA A 80 7.20 -1.61 -3.28
N PHE A 81 7.90 -2.68 -3.68
CA PHE A 81 7.34 -3.68 -4.57
C PHE A 81 7.84 -5.09 -4.28
N GLN A 82 6.99 -6.08 -4.56
CA GLN A 82 7.26 -7.49 -4.36
C GLN A 82 7.12 -8.23 -5.70
N TYR A 83 8.16 -8.97 -6.10
CA TYR A 83 8.01 -9.97 -7.16
C TYR A 83 7.47 -11.26 -6.55
N PHE A 84 6.30 -11.69 -7.01
CA PHE A 84 5.73 -12.96 -6.57
C PHE A 84 6.08 -14.07 -7.56
N PHE A 85 6.83 -15.08 -7.12
CA PHE A 85 7.18 -16.23 -7.94
C PHE A 85 6.33 -17.45 -7.57
N LEU A 86 5.95 -18.28 -8.54
CA LEU A 86 5.19 -19.51 -8.26
C LEU A 86 5.99 -20.54 -7.43
N SER A 87 7.32 -20.46 -7.44
CA SER A 87 8.16 -21.19 -6.50
C SER A 87 7.89 -20.82 -5.04
N ASP A 88 7.44 -19.58 -4.78
CA ASP A 88 7.15 -19.10 -3.43
C ASP A 88 5.92 -19.84 -2.86
N LYS A 89 4.91 -20.13 -3.70
CA LYS A 89 3.78 -21.02 -3.35
C LYS A 89 4.21 -22.45 -3.04
N MET A 90 5.29 -22.93 -3.66
CA MET A 90 5.76 -24.31 -3.51
C MET A 90 6.73 -24.49 -2.33
N SER A 91 7.27 -23.39 -1.80
CA SER A 91 8.02 -23.45 -0.55
C SER A 91 7.04 -23.76 0.58
N LYS A 92 7.03 -25.00 1.07
CA LYS A 92 6.11 -25.46 2.13
C LYS A 92 6.23 -24.67 3.44
N TYR A 93 7.20 -23.75 3.54
CA TYR A 93 7.59 -23.02 4.74
C TYR A 93 8.19 -21.63 4.43
N GLY A 94 7.81 -21.01 3.30
CA GLY A 94 8.35 -19.73 2.81
C GLY A 94 8.11 -18.55 3.76
N ARG A 95 8.95 -18.46 4.79
CA ARG A 95 8.97 -17.41 5.82
C ARG A 95 9.51 -16.08 5.29
N GLU A 96 10.56 -16.17 4.49
CA GLU A 96 11.31 -15.01 4.01
C GLU A 96 10.77 -14.54 2.66
N ILE A 97 10.17 -13.35 2.62
CA ILE A 97 9.81 -12.67 1.39
C ILE A 97 10.79 -11.53 1.13
N ARG A 98 11.07 -11.26 -0.15
CA ARG A 98 11.94 -10.16 -0.56
C ARG A 98 11.10 -8.98 -1.04
N ILE A 99 11.28 -7.84 -0.38
CA ILE A 99 10.68 -6.56 -0.76
C ILE A 99 11.77 -5.67 -1.34
N HIS A 100 11.42 -5.00 -2.43
CA HIS A 100 12.30 -4.08 -3.12
C HIS A 100 11.81 -2.65 -2.89
N PHE A 101 12.75 -1.74 -2.68
CA PHE A 101 12.51 -0.34 -2.45
C PHE A 101 13.29 0.49 -3.47
N THR A 102 12.65 1.53 -3.97
CA THR A 102 13.29 2.55 -4.80
C THR A 102 12.81 3.94 -4.39
N HIS A 103 13.74 4.87 -4.24
CA HIS A 103 13.44 6.30 -4.08
C HIS A 103 13.20 6.92 -5.47
N GLU A 104 12.71 8.16 -5.51
CA GLU A 104 12.61 9.00 -6.71
C GLU A 104 13.71 8.71 -7.72
N VAL A 105 13.30 8.66 -8.98
CA VAL A 105 13.87 7.77 -10.00
C VAL A 105 15.10 8.34 -10.70
N VAL A 106 15.96 8.97 -9.90
CA VAL A 106 17.28 9.47 -10.30
C VAL A 106 18.39 8.50 -9.88
N ALA A 107 18.08 7.43 -9.14
CA ALA A 107 19.08 6.41 -8.79
C ALA A 107 18.71 5.05 -9.39
N ASP A 108 19.62 4.46 -10.16
CA ASP A 108 19.64 3.05 -10.60
C ASP A 108 19.67 2.02 -9.44
N LYS A 109 19.39 2.46 -8.20
CA LYS A 109 19.65 1.71 -6.98
C LYS A 109 18.35 1.20 -6.37
N ILE A 110 17.90 0.04 -6.86
CA ILE A 110 16.91 -0.77 -6.17
C ILE A 110 17.58 -1.37 -4.93
N VAL A 111 17.05 -1.06 -3.74
CA VAL A 111 17.48 -1.69 -2.48
C VAL A 111 16.53 -2.85 -2.20
N SER A 112 17.08 -4.04 -1.94
CA SER A 112 16.28 -5.21 -1.60
C SER A 112 16.42 -5.50 -0.11
N LYS A 113 15.30 -5.75 0.56
CA LYS A 113 15.23 -6.16 1.95
C LYS A 113 14.46 -7.47 2.05
N SER A 114 15.11 -8.46 2.64
CA SER A 114 14.42 -9.68 3.06
C SER A 114 13.70 -9.43 4.36
N ILE A 115 12.47 -9.95 4.47
CA ILE A 115 11.66 -9.87 5.67
C ILE A 115 11.06 -11.25 5.96
N ASP A 116 11.00 -11.60 7.23
CA ASP A 116 10.31 -12.81 7.69
C ASP A 116 8.88 -12.41 8.07
N ILE A 117 7.89 -12.94 7.35
CA ILE A 117 6.48 -12.76 7.71
C ILE A 117 5.95 -14.10 8.21
N ASP A 118 5.80 -14.19 9.53
CA ASP A 118 5.22 -15.35 10.18
C ASP A 118 3.69 -15.41 10.00
N LEU A 119 3.24 -16.28 9.08
CA LEU A 119 1.83 -16.64 8.87
C LEU A 119 1.47 -18.00 9.49
N THR A 120 2.41 -18.67 10.18
CA THR A 120 2.25 -20.06 10.63
C THR A 120 1.14 -20.20 11.67
N LEU A 121 0.97 -19.17 12.52
CA LEU A 121 -0.07 -19.14 13.55
C LEU A 121 -1.47 -18.98 12.97
N ALA A 122 -1.61 -18.30 11.83
CA ALA A 122 -2.89 -18.15 11.15
C ALA A 122 -3.23 -19.40 10.31
N CYS A 123 -2.22 -20.08 9.75
CA CYS A 123 -2.44 -21.18 8.80
C CYS A 123 -1.45 -22.35 9.02
N PRO A 124 -1.59 -23.15 10.10
CA PRO A 124 -0.59 -24.18 10.45
C PRO A 124 -0.49 -25.35 9.45
N LYS A 125 -1.52 -25.56 8.61
CA LYS A 125 -1.71 -26.78 7.82
C LYS A 125 -1.51 -26.63 6.31
N LYS A 126 -1.27 -25.41 5.79
CA LYS A 126 -1.07 -25.17 4.36
C LYS A 126 0.08 -24.18 4.16
N GLY A 127 0.85 -24.36 3.08
CA GLY A 127 1.77 -23.32 2.62
C GLY A 127 0.98 -22.03 2.41
N SER A 128 1.45 -20.95 3.01
CA SER A 128 0.86 -19.62 2.88
C SER A 128 1.94 -18.67 2.40
N ALA A 129 1.60 -17.82 1.44
CA ALA A 129 2.53 -16.84 0.90
C ALA A 129 1.99 -15.43 1.17
N PRO A 130 2.74 -14.56 1.87
CA PRO A 130 2.35 -13.19 2.06
C PRO A 130 2.48 -12.42 0.73
N LEU A 131 1.42 -11.69 0.38
CA LEU A 131 1.38 -10.77 -0.74
C LEU A 131 1.25 -9.34 -0.24
N LEU A 132 2.14 -8.47 -0.70
CA LEU A 132 2.07 -7.04 -0.49
C LEU A 132 0.77 -6.51 -1.11
N PHE A 133 -0.11 -6.01 -0.25
CA PHE A 133 -1.48 -5.60 -0.53
C PHE A 133 -1.63 -4.07 -0.61
N GLY A 134 -0.89 -3.34 0.20
CA GLY A 134 -1.05 -1.89 0.35
C GLY A 134 0.03 -1.27 1.22
N SER A 135 -0.07 0.04 1.42
CA SER A 135 0.64 0.75 2.48
C SER A 135 -0.31 1.74 3.14
N TYR A 136 -0.02 2.09 4.40
CA TYR A 136 -0.76 3.12 5.10
C TYR A 136 0.04 3.69 6.28
N ASN A 137 0.19 5.02 6.37
CA ASN A 137 0.95 5.73 7.42
C ASN A 137 2.35 5.14 7.73
N GLY A 138 3.00 4.59 6.71
CA GLY A 138 4.32 3.94 6.81
C GLY A 138 4.33 2.50 7.32
N PHE A 139 3.16 1.85 7.37
CA PHE A 139 3.08 0.40 7.37
C PHE A 139 3.01 -0.11 5.92
N LEU A 140 3.70 -1.21 5.64
CA LEU A 140 3.40 -2.09 4.53
C LEU A 140 2.39 -3.13 5.00
N LEU A 141 1.40 -3.40 4.15
CA LEU A 141 0.29 -4.28 4.43
C LEU A 141 0.45 -5.56 3.61
N PHE A 142 0.37 -6.72 4.25
CA PHE A 142 0.45 -8.01 3.60
C PHE A 142 -0.80 -8.82 3.86
N LYS A 143 -1.37 -9.39 2.80
CA LYS A 143 -2.43 -10.39 2.89
C LYS A 143 -1.85 -11.78 2.72
N ASN A 144 -2.57 -12.77 3.22
CA ASN A 144 -2.31 -14.15 2.88
C ASN A 144 -3.10 -14.50 1.60
N LEU A 145 -2.40 -14.94 0.55
CA LEU A 145 -3.02 -15.25 -0.75
C LEU A 145 -4.06 -16.36 -0.68
N GLU A 146 -3.89 -17.29 0.24
CA GLU A 146 -4.77 -18.43 0.43
C GLU A 146 -5.90 -18.11 1.43
N TYR A 147 -5.73 -17.07 2.26
CA TYR A 147 -6.61 -16.72 3.36
C TYR A 147 -6.78 -15.21 3.49
N ASP A 148 -7.80 -14.69 2.80
CA ASP A 148 -8.15 -13.27 2.78
C ASP A 148 -8.54 -12.69 4.16
N SER A 149 -8.66 -13.54 5.19
CA SER A 149 -8.99 -13.21 6.59
C SER A 149 -7.79 -12.76 7.43
N VAL A 150 -6.58 -12.76 6.86
CA VAL A 150 -5.33 -12.42 7.58
C VAL A 150 -4.71 -11.16 7.00
N LEU A 151 -4.33 -10.22 7.87
CA LEU A 151 -3.61 -9.00 7.53
C LEU A 151 -2.37 -8.87 8.41
N VAL A 152 -1.21 -8.68 7.81
CA VAL A 152 0.03 -8.33 8.52
C VAL A 152 0.39 -6.89 8.23
N LEU A 153 0.64 -6.12 9.27
CA LEU A 153 1.15 -4.76 9.22
C LEU A 153 2.62 -4.81 9.60
N TRP A 154 3.48 -4.26 8.76
CA TRP A 154 4.91 -4.22 9.02
C TRP A 154 5.46 -2.83 8.79
N ASN A 155 6.16 -2.26 9.77
CA ASN A 155 6.88 -1.00 9.62
C ASN A 155 8.35 -1.28 9.22
N PRO A 156 8.80 -0.87 8.01
CA PRO A 156 10.16 -1.14 7.55
C PRO A 156 11.26 -0.41 8.31
N ILE A 157 10.93 0.62 9.09
CA ILE A 157 11.85 1.42 9.90
C ILE A 157 11.96 0.81 11.29
N THR A 158 10.84 0.69 12.00
CA THR A 158 10.83 0.21 13.39
C THR A 158 10.98 -1.32 13.50
N GLN A 159 10.80 -2.05 12.39
CA GLN A 159 10.65 -3.51 12.34
C GLN A 159 9.45 -4.06 13.13
N GLU A 160 8.55 -3.20 13.58
CA GLU A 160 7.33 -3.63 14.25
C GLU A 160 6.47 -4.43 13.26
N GLN A 161 5.94 -5.55 13.74
CA GLN A 161 5.02 -6.39 13.00
C GLN A 161 3.81 -6.72 13.87
N VAL A 162 2.62 -6.54 13.31
CA VAL A 162 1.34 -6.91 13.90
C VAL A 162 0.57 -7.79 12.92
N THR A 163 0.12 -8.96 13.39
CA THR A 163 -0.67 -9.90 12.60
C THR A 163 -2.11 -9.92 13.12
N LEU A 164 -3.06 -9.66 12.22
CA LEU A 164 -4.50 -9.69 12.48
C LEU A 164 -5.11 -10.92 11.84
N ILE A 165 -5.92 -11.64 12.61
CA ILE A 165 -6.54 -12.90 12.19
C ILE A 165 -8.04 -12.83 12.47
N ALA A 166 -8.85 -12.94 11.41
CA ALA A 166 -10.28 -13.20 11.53
C ALA A 166 -10.57 -14.72 11.60
N PRO A 167 -11.54 -15.17 12.40
CA PRO A 167 -11.68 -16.57 12.82
C PRO A 167 -12.17 -17.51 11.72
N HIS A 168 -12.84 -17.00 10.68
CA HIS A 168 -13.40 -17.83 9.61
C HIS A 168 -13.02 -17.31 8.22
N ASP A 169 -13.00 -18.22 7.25
CA ASP A 169 -12.71 -17.98 5.83
C ASP A 169 -13.73 -17.06 5.14
N GLY A 170 -14.92 -16.88 5.73
CA GLY A 170 -15.91 -15.92 5.28
C GLY A 170 -15.54 -14.44 5.45
N TYR A 171 -14.53 -14.09 6.25
CA TYR A 171 -14.08 -12.71 6.42
C TYR A 171 -12.96 -12.38 5.45
N ARG A 172 -13.04 -11.22 4.81
CA ARG A 172 -12.05 -10.77 3.84
C ARG A 172 -11.60 -9.36 4.15
N VAL A 173 -10.29 -9.15 4.32
CA VAL A 173 -9.70 -7.85 4.61
C VAL A 173 -9.89 -6.91 3.41
N ARG A 174 -10.30 -5.67 3.67
CA ARG A 174 -10.51 -4.64 2.63
C ARG A 174 -9.73 -3.36 2.85
N GLY A 175 -9.22 -3.10 4.04
CA GLY A 175 -8.31 -1.98 4.25
C GLY A 175 -8.08 -1.67 5.71
N ILE A 176 -7.27 -0.65 5.94
CA ILE A 176 -6.99 -0.05 7.23
C ILE A 176 -7.14 1.47 7.10
N PHE A 177 -7.53 2.11 8.18
CA PHE A 177 -7.54 3.57 8.27
C PHE A 177 -7.26 4.04 9.69
N PHE A 178 -6.82 5.30 9.80
CA PHE A 178 -6.70 5.99 11.08
C PHE A 178 -7.98 6.78 11.35
N HIS A 179 -8.70 6.42 12.41
CA HIS A 179 -9.90 7.13 12.86
C HIS A 179 -9.48 8.41 13.60
N SER A 180 -9.67 9.55 12.93
CA SER A 180 -9.07 10.83 13.34
C SER A 180 -9.58 11.36 14.68
N THR A 181 -10.84 11.08 15.03
CA THR A 181 -11.48 11.52 16.28
C THR A 181 -11.01 10.69 17.47
N ASP A 182 -11.01 9.36 17.33
CA ASP A 182 -10.68 8.44 18.44
C ASP A 182 -9.18 8.16 18.55
N LYS A 183 -8.39 8.69 17.61
CA LYS A 183 -6.93 8.57 17.52
C LYS A 183 -6.48 7.11 17.58
N GLU A 184 -7.06 6.30 16.70
CA GLU A 184 -6.77 4.87 16.63
C GLU A 184 -6.78 4.33 15.20
N TYR A 185 -6.12 3.20 15.00
CA TYR A 185 -6.22 2.45 13.76
C TYR A 185 -7.39 1.47 13.80
N ARG A 186 -8.13 1.44 12.69
CA ARG A 186 -9.24 0.51 12.46
C ARG A 186 -9.03 -0.25 11.17
N VAL A 187 -9.50 -1.50 11.17
CA VAL A 187 -9.38 -2.42 10.03
C VAL A 187 -10.76 -2.80 9.55
N ILE A 188 -10.93 -2.79 8.22
CA ILE A 188 -12.20 -3.15 7.58
C ILE A 188 -12.08 -4.57 7.04
N PHE A 189 -12.96 -5.43 7.52
CA PHE A 189 -13.25 -6.72 6.91
C PHE A 189 -14.63 -6.66 6.26
N ILE A 190 -14.86 -7.52 5.28
CA ILE A 190 -16.19 -7.82 4.77
C ILE A 190 -16.52 -9.28 4.98
N SER A 191 -17.78 -9.57 5.25
CA SER A 191 -18.37 -10.91 5.19
C SER A 191 -19.60 -10.90 4.30
N LEU A 192 -19.94 -12.05 3.72
CA LEU A 192 -21.17 -12.24 2.97
C LEU A 192 -22.19 -12.98 3.85
N LYS A 193 -23.37 -12.39 4.05
CA LYS A 193 -24.45 -12.98 4.83
C LYS A 193 -25.78 -12.73 4.14
N SER A 194 -26.49 -13.81 3.82
CA SER A 194 -27.82 -13.74 3.18
C SER A 194 -27.88 -12.86 1.92
N GLY A 195 -26.83 -12.90 1.08
CA GLY A 195 -26.73 -12.11 -0.15
C GLY A 195 -26.34 -10.64 0.05
N CYS A 196 -26.17 -10.18 1.29
CA CYS A 196 -25.67 -8.84 1.62
C CYS A 196 -24.25 -8.89 2.19
N PHE A 197 -23.50 -7.82 2.00
CA PHE A 197 -22.17 -7.67 2.58
C PHE A 197 -22.26 -6.93 3.90
N GLU A 198 -21.67 -7.52 4.93
CA GLU A 198 -21.48 -6.86 6.22
C GLU A 198 -20.06 -6.28 6.26
N PHE A 199 -19.95 -5.00 6.61
CA PHE A 199 -18.66 -4.34 6.87
C PHE A 199 -18.36 -4.43 8.35
N VAL A 200 -17.32 -5.19 8.69
CA VAL A 200 -16.85 -5.34 10.06
C VAL A 200 -15.68 -4.40 10.27
N ILE A 201 -15.91 -3.36 11.06
CA ILE A 201 -14.93 -2.34 11.43
C ILE A 201 -14.35 -2.75 12.78
N PHE A 202 -13.08 -3.09 12.80
CA PHE A 202 -12.38 -3.54 13.99
C PHE A 202 -11.43 -2.49 14.53
N SER A 203 -11.56 -2.12 15.79
CA SER A 203 -10.60 -1.25 16.48
C SER A 203 -9.40 -2.04 16.97
N LEU A 204 -8.19 -1.60 16.61
CA LEU A 204 -6.95 -2.18 17.11
C LEU A 204 -6.66 -1.84 18.57
N LYS A 205 -7.23 -0.73 19.08
CA LYS A 205 -7.00 -0.24 20.43
C LYS A 205 -7.93 -0.93 21.43
N THR A 206 -9.24 -0.95 21.15
CA THR A 206 -10.24 -1.55 22.05
C THR A 206 -10.44 -3.04 21.80
N LYS A 207 -9.98 -3.56 20.65
CA LYS A 207 -10.16 -4.96 20.21
C LYS A 207 -11.63 -5.34 20.12
N SER A 208 -12.47 -4.40 19.72
CA SER A 208 -13.90 -4.59 19.51
C SER A 208 -14.26 -4.36 18.04
N SER A 209 -15.31 -5.04 17.59
CA SER A 209 -15.84 -4.90 16.24
C SER A 209 -17.19 -4.19 16.24
N ARG A 210 -17.43 -3.42 15.18
CA ARG A 210 -18.73 -2.84 14.81
C ARG A 210 -19.11 -3.42 13.45
N ILE A 211 -20.39 -3.69 13.25
CA ILE A 211 -20.90 -4.23 11.98
C ILE A 211 -21.84 -3.20 11.33
N ILE A 212 -21.61 -2.91 10.05
CA ILE A 212 -22.53 -2.18 9.18
C ILE A 212 -23.12 -3.18 8.18
N THR A 213 -24.44 -3.27 8.13
CA THR A 213 -25.18 -4.26 7.33
C THR A 213 -25.95 -3.61 6.17
N GLY A 214 -26.53 -4.42 5.29
CA GLY A 214 -27.43 -3.96 4.24
C GLY A 214 -26.76 -3.39 2.99
N PHE A 215 -25.42 -3.41 2.92
CA PHE A 215 -24.71 -2.97 1.73
C PHE A 215 -24.58 -4.12 0.71
N THR A 216 -24.88 -3.84 -0.54
CA THR A 216 -24.94 -4.88 -1.59
C THR A 216 -23.72 -4.90 -2.50
N HIS A 217 -22.86 -3.88 -2.41
CA HIS A 217 -21.74 -3.66 -3.34
C HIS A 217 -20.39 -3.94 -2.65
N PRO A 218 -19.76 -5.09 -2.85
CA PRO A 218 -18.52 -5.42 -2.15
C PRO A 218 -17.33 -4.66 -2.73
N PRO A 219 -16.47 -4.04 -1.91
CA PRO A 219 -15.22 -3.46 -2.38
C PRO A 219 -14.26 -4.58 -2.84
N SER A 220 -13.48 -4.28 -3.87
CA SER A 220 -12.44 -5.17 -4.38
C SER A 220 -11.37 -5.43 -3.32
N GLY A 221 -10.94 -6.70 -3.24
CA GLY A 221 -9.84 -7.13 -2.38
C GLY A 221 -8.47 -7.12 -3.07
N ILE A 222 -8.44 -6.82 -4.37
CA ILE A 222 -7.23 -6.93 -5.21
C ILE A 222 -6.23 -5.82 -4.88
N ILE A 223 -6.73 -4.60 -4.70
CA ILE A 223 -5.92 -3.40 -4.41
C ILE A 223 -6.44 -2.78 -3.11
N ALA A 224 -5.54 -2.30 -2.27
CA ALA A 224 -5.87 -1.51 -1.09
C ALA A 224 -6.67 -0.23 -1.47
N PRO A 225 -7.47 0.32 -0.53
CA PRO A 225 -8.23 1.52 -0.80
C PRO A 225 -7.31 2.68 -1.16
N THR A 226 -7.76 3.49 -2.11
CA THR A 226 -7.23 4.84 -2.27
C THR A 226 -7.84 5.74 -1.22
N VAL A 227 -7.00 6.46 -0.48
CA VAL A 227 -7.44 7.35 0.60
C VAL A 227 -7.37 8.79 0.12
N LEU A 228 -8.49 9.51 0.20
CA LEU A 228 -8.56 10.93 -0.10
C LEU A 228 -9.43 11.62 0.96
N ASN A 229 -8.89 12.62 1.66
CA ASN A 229 -9.62 13.45 2.63
C ASN A 229 -10.43 12.66 3.68
N GLY A 230 -9.86 11.57 4.22
CA GLY A 230 -10.56 10.72 5.20
C GLY A 230 -11.67 9.86 4.58
N VAL A 231 -11.66 9.67 3.26
CA VAL A 231 -12.56 8.76 2.57
C VAL A 231 -11.75 7.69 1.86
N LEU A 232 -12.09 6.44 2.12
CA LEU A 232 -11.51 5.27 1.45
C LEU A 232 -12.30 4.98 0.18
N HIS A 233 -11.63 4.69 -0.92
CA HIS A 233 -12.24 4.40 -2.22
C HIS A 233 -11.73 3.09 -2.79
N TRP A 234 -12.66 2.27 -3.29
CA TRP A 234 -12.36 1.01 -3.98
C TRP A 234 -13.16 0.93 -5.27
N MET A 235 -12.62 0.22 -6.26
CA MET A 235 -13.45 -0.40 -7.28
C MET A 235 -14.29 -1.52 -6.65
N ILE A 236 -15.47 -1.79 -7.18
CA ILE A 236 -16.29 -2.95 -6.79
C ILE A 236 -15.61 -4.27 -7.20
N CYS A 237 -15.80 -5.31 -6.39
CA CYS A 237 -15.52 -6.68 -6.76
C CYS A 237 -16.66 -7.27 -7.60
N ASP A 238 -16.50 -7.27 -8.92
CA ASP A 238 -17.48 -7.82 -9.86
C ASP A 238 -17.82 -9.31 -9.58
N GLU A 239 -16.82 -10.09 -9.20
CA GLU A 239 -16.97 -11.53 -8.92
C GLU A 239 -17.78 -11.78 -7.64
N SER A 240 -17.42 -11.13 -6.53
CA SER A 240 -18.16 -11.27 -5.27
C SER A 240 -19.60 -10.78 -5.41
N TYR A 241 -19.83 -9.68 -6.14
CA TYR A 241 -21.17 -9.19 -6.41
C TYR A 241 -21.98 -10.20 -7.24
N LYS A 242 -21.40 -10.75 -8.32
CA LYS A 242 -22.07 -11.74 -9.15
C LYS A 242 -22.36 -13.04 -8.40
N GLU A 243 -21.45 -13.48 -7.53
CA GLU A 243 -21.65 -14.65 -6.67
C GLU A 243 -22.87 -14.46 -5.75
N ALA A 244 -23.01 -13.27 -5.15
CA ALA A 244 -24.11 -12.96 -4.24
C ALA A 244 -25.46 -12.74 -4.96
N HIS A 245 -25.46 -12.12 -6.15
CA HIS A 245 -26.67 -11.61 -6.80
C HIS A 245 -27.04 -12.31 -8.12
N GLY A 246 -26.16 -13.13 -8.69
CA GLY A 246 -26.37 -13.84 -9.96
C GLY A 246 -26.11 -13.02 -11.22
N PHE A 247 -25.81 -11.73 -11.10
CA PHE A 247 -25.50 -10.82 -12.22
C PHE A 247 -24.39 -9.84 -11.82
N TYR A 248 -23.71 -9.26 -12.82
CA TYR A 248 -22.64 -8.29 -12.57
C TYR A 248 -23.17 -6.91 -12.15
N PRO A 249 -22.44 -6.11 -11.33
CA PRO A 249 -22.89 -4.81 -10.81
C PRO A 249 -22.98 -3.73 -11.89
N CYS A 250 -23.87 -2.76 -11.75
CA CYS A 250 -24.01 -1.64 -12.70
C CYS A 250 -22.82 -0.66 -12.62
N CYS A 251 -22.43 -0.07 -13.75
CA CYS A 251 -21.39 0.97 -13.77
C CYS A 251 -21.75 2.20 -12.91
N GLU A 252 -23.05 2.49 -12.71
CA GLU A 252 -23.52 3.57 -11.83
C GLU A 252 -23.03 3.44 -10.39
N ASN A 253 -22.72 2.22 -9.94
CA ASN A 253 -22.27 1.97 -8.58
C ASN A 253 -20.83 1.45 -8.51
N SER A 254 -20.07 1.47 -9.59
CA SER A 254 -18.78 0.76 -9.74
C SER A 254 -17.66 1.12 -8.76
N ILE A 255 -17.76 2.26 -8.07
CA ILE A 255 -16.81 2.71 -7.05
C ILE A 255 -17.54 2.75 -5.71
N VAL A 256 -16.97 2.12 -4.68
CA VAL A 256 -17.43 2.22 -3.30
C VAL A 256 -16.58 3.24 -2.58
N SER A 257 -17.21 4.10 -1.78
CA SER A 257 -16.49 4.95 -0.84
C SER A 257 -17.02 4.82 0.58
N PHE A 258 -16.12 4.94 1.54
CA PHE A 258 -16.38 4.84 2.97
C PHE A 258 -15.76 6.04 3.68
N ASN A 259 -16.61 6.89 4.28
CA ASN A 259 -16.12 8.01 5.08
C ASN A 259 -15.62 7.49 6.43
N THR A 260 -14.35 7.73 6.76
CA THR A 260 -13.76 7.14 7.96
C THR A 260 -14.25 7.78 9.26
N ASN A 261 -14.86 8.97 9.22
CA ASN A 261 -15.34 9.66 10.41
C ASN A 261 -16.84 9.41 10.63
N SER A 262 -17.68 9.54 9.60
CA SER A 262 -19.12 9.23 9.71
C SER A 262 -19.43 7.74 9.62
N GLU A 263 -18.48 6.95 9.11
CA GLU A 263 -18.63 5.53 8.79
C GLU A 263 -19.78 5.25 7.81
N GLU A 264 -20.06 6.22 6.93
CA GLU A 264 -21.07 6.11 5.89
C GLU A 264 -20.49 5.49 4.61
N LEU A 265 -21.26 4.56 4.03
CA LEU A 265 -20.96 3.93 2.75
C LEU A 265 -21.80 4.57 1.65
N ARG A 266 -21.16 4.81 0.51
CA ARG A 266 -21.84 5.25 -0.71
C ARG A 266 -21.19 4.64 -1.95
N THR A 267 -21.91 4.66 -3.05
CA THR A 267 -21.41 4.24 -4.36
C THR A 267 -21.43 5.39 -5.34
N MET A 268 -20.53 5.35 -6.32
CA MET A 268 -20.50 6.32 -7.42
C MET A 268 -20.10 5.66 -8.74
N ARG A 269 -20.33 6.39 -9.82
CA ARG A 269 -20.04 5.94 -11.19
C ARG A 269 -18.57 6.16 -11.53
N HIS A 270 -17.96 5.23 -12.27
CA HIS A 270 -16.69 5.47 -12.93
C HIS A 270 -16.88 6.37 -14.18
N PRO A 271 -15.87 7.17 -14.57
CA PRO A 271 -15.98 8.07 -15.73
C PRO A 271 -15.76 7.41 -17.08
N GLY A 272 -15.34 6.15 -17.11
CA GLY A 272 -15.18 5.36 -18.32
C GLY A 272 -16.50 5.14 -19.09
N PRO A 273 -16.42 4.75 -20.36
CA PRO A 273 -17.61 4.37 -21.13
C PRO A 273 -18.34 3.17 -20.48
N PRO A 274 -19.63 2.95 -20.76
CA PRO A 274 -20.36 1.80 -20.21
C PRO A 274 -19.66 0.48 -20.54
N CYS A 275 -19.37 -0.34 -19.52
CA CYS A 275 -18.57 -1.57 -19.62
C CYS A 275 -19.24 -2.74 -20.38
N GLY A 276 -20.43 -2.56 -20.96
CA GLY A 276 -21.15 -3.63 -21.66
C GLY A 276 -21.37 -4.90 -20.81
N ALA A 277 -21.42 -6.06 -21.47
CA ALA A 277 -21.72 -7.35 -20.83
C ALA A 277 -20.48 -8.05 -20.22
N ARG A 278 -19.27 -7.70 -20.67
CA ARG A 278 -18.00 -8.17 -20.10
C ARG A 278 -17.49 -7.05 -19.18
N LYS A 279 -17.93 -7.06 -17.91
CA LYS A 279 -17.57 -5.99 -16.97
C LYS A 279 -16.12 -6.18 -16.54
N GLU A 280 -15.31 -5.15 -16.77
CA GLU A 280 -13.86 -5.13 -16.63
C GLU A 280 -13.42 -4.21 -15.47
N HIS A 281 -14.27 -4.03 -14.44
CA HIS A 281 -13.93 -3.12 -13.32
C HIS A 281 -12.69 -3.58 -12.53
N ASN A 282 -12.33 -4.87 -12.61
CA ASN A 282 -11.10 -5.41 -12.03
C ASN A 282 -9.82 -4.86 -12.67
N MET A 283 -9.90 -4.35 -13.90
CA MET A 283 -8.77 -3.76 -14.61
C MET A 283 -8.59 -2.29 -14.16
N MET A 284 -9.72 -1.61 -13.92
CA MET A 284 -9.77 -0.21 -13.49
C MET A 284 -9.17 0.02 -12.10
N LYS A 285 -8.54 1.19 -11.90
CA LYS A 285 -7.85 1.53 -10.65
C LYS A 285 -8.10 2.97 -10.23
N LEU A 286 -7.98 3.18 -8.92
CA LEU A 286 -8.03 4.50 -8.30
C LEU A 286 -6.65 4.82 -7.71
N MET A 287 -6.34 6.11 -7.65
CA MET A 287 -5.12 6.63 -7.03
C MET A 287 -5.35 8.02 -6.51
N GLU A 288 -4.67 8.39 -5.42
CA GLU A 288 -4.63 9.77 -4.94
C GLU A 288 -3.34 10.42 -5.43
N LYS A 289 -3.44 11.65 -5.91
CA LYS A 289 -2.30 12.51 -6.20
C LYS A 289 -2.72 13.96 -6.04
N ASP A 290 -1.87 14.74 -5.38
CA ASP A 290 -2.01 16.20 -5.23
C ASP A 290 -3.41 16.61 -4.70
N GLY A 291 -3.99 15.81 -3.80
CA GLY A 291 -5.31 16.06 -3.22
C GLY A 291 -6.48 15.76 -4.16
N GLN A 292 -6.25 15.00 -5.23
CA GLN A 292 -7.26 14.64 -6.22
C GLN A 292 -7.36 13.12 -6.39
N LEU A 293 -8.58 12.65 -6.65
CA LEU A 293 -8.81 11.25 -7.00
C LEU A 293 -8.63 11.06 -8.51
N LEU A 294 -7.69 10.21 -8.88
CA LEU A 294 -7.44 9.78 -10.24
C LEU A 294 -8.10 8.42 -10.48
N PHE A 295 -8.59 8.24 -11.71
CA PHE A 295 -9.12 6.98 -12.18
C PHE A 295 -8.39 6.56 -13.45
N PHE A 296 -7.93 5.31 -13.46
CA PHE A 296 -7.22 4.69 -14.57
C PHE A 296 -8.06 3.58 -15.18
N ASP A 297 -8.23 3.66 -16.48
CA ASP A 297 -8.91 2.66 -17.29
C ASP A 297 -7.92 2.02 -18.27
N ASP A 298 -7.56 0.77 -18.00
CA ASP A 298 -6.70 -0.11 -18.79
C ASP A 298 -7.50 -1.23 -19.50
N SER A 299 -8.84 -1.16 -19.50
CA SER A 299 -9.73 -2.08 -20.25
C SER A 299 -9.46 -2.07 -21.75
N LEU A 300 -9.04 -0.91 -22.27
CA LEU A 300 -8.76 -0.72 -23.68
C LEU A 300 -7.36 -1.22 -24.03
N CYS A 301 -7.26 -2.40 -24.64
CA CYS A 301 -5.98 -2.99 -25.06
C CYS A 301 -5.06 -1.97 -25.76
N GLY A 302 -3.90 -1.70 -25.14
CA GLY A 302 -2.88 -0.80 -25.67
C GLY A 302 -3.15 0.69 -25.43
N ARG A 303 -4.13 1.06 -24.61
CA ARG A 303 -4.36 2.44 -24.16
C ARG A 303 -4.69 2.47 -22.67
N ILE A 304 -4.24 3.53 -22.02
CA ILE A 304 -4.63 3.84 -20.63
C ILE A 304 -5.25 5.21 -20.64
N VAL A 305 -6.49 5.33 -20.17
CA VAL A 305 -7.17 6.61 -20.04
C VAL A 305 -7.14 7.03 -18.59
N VAL A 306 -6.68 8.26 -18.35
CA VAL A 306 -6.58 8.84 -17.01
C VAL A 306 -7.63 9.93 -16.86
N TRP A 307 -8.43 9.81 -15.82
CA TRP A 307 -9.43 10.78 -15.41
C TRP A 307 -9.10 11.35 -14.04
N THR A 308 -9.51 12.58 -13.81
CA THR A 308 -9.35 13.29 -12.52
C THR A 308 -10.72 13.74 -12.05
N LEU A 309 -11.05 13.44 -10.79
CA LEU A 309 -12.26 13.92 -10.13
C LEU A 309 -12.03 15.37 -9.68
N ILE A 310 -12.70 16.32 -10.33
CA ILE A 310 -12.51 17.76 -10.08
C ILE A 310 -13.61 18.36 -9.17
N ASP A 311 -14.78 17.73 -9.14
CA ASP A 311 -15.86 18.07 -8.21
C ASP A 311 -16.34 16.77 -7.57
N TYR A 312 -15.95 16.58 -6.31
CA TYR A 312 -16.19 15.34 -5.58
C TYR A 312 -17.68 15.13 -5.25
N GLU A 313 -18.38 16.22 -4.88
CA GLU A 313 -19.80 16.17 -4.49
C GLU A 313 -20.71 15.98 -5.68
N LYS A 314 -20.36 16.58 -6.82
CA LYS A 314 -21.11 16.41 -8.08
C LYS A 314 -20.62 15.25 -8.94
N GLU A 315 -19.61 14.51 -8.48
CA GLU A 315 -19.00 13.39 -9.20
C GLU A 315 -18.51 13.76 -10.62
N VAL A 316 -17.93 14.96 -10.77
CA VAL A 316 -17.49 15.47 -12.07
C VAL A 316 -16.07 15.04 -12.36
N TRP A 317 -15.93 14.16 -13.34
CA TRP A 317 -14.65 13.68 -13.83
C TRP A 317 -14.23 14.37 -15.13
N VAL A 318 -12.95 14.72 -15.22
CA VAL A 318 -12.34 15.27 -16.44
C VAL A 318 -11.26 14.32 -16.95
N LYS A 319 -11.30 14.04 -18.24
CA LYS A 319 -10.27 13.22 -18.91
C LYS A 319 -9.00 14.04 -19.01
N LYS A 320 -7.95 13.61 -18.31
CA LYS A 320 -6.67 14.33 -18.26
C LYS A 320 -5.72 13.85 -19.35
N HIS A 321 -5.55 12.53 -19.49
CA HIS A 321 -4.59 11.93 -20.43
C HIS A 321 -5.14 10.70 -21.13
N VAL A 322 -4.64 10.46 -22.36
CA VAL A 322 -4.82 9.21 -23.09
C VAL A 322 -3.44 8.70 -23.48
N ILE A 323 -2.95 7.71 -22.75
CA ILE A 323 -1.65 7.12 -22.99
C ILE A 323 -1.79 6.01 -24.02
N THR A 324 -1.03 6.09 -25.11
CA THR A 324 -1.05 5.06 -26.15
C THR A 324 0.22 4.21 -26.06
N LEU A 325 0.04 2.92 -25.77
CA LEU A 325 1.13 1.98 -25.51
C LEU A 325 1.77 1.42 -26.80
N LYS A 326 1.69 2.13 -27.93
CA LYS A 326 2.27 1.71 -29.22
C LYS A 326 3.79 1.43 -29.15
N PRO A 327 4.63 2.23 -28.47
CA PRO A 327 6.06 1.93 -28.33
C PRO A 327 6.34 0.65 -27.53
N LEU A 328 5.47 0.31 -26.58
CA LEU A 328 5.61 -0.88 -25.72
C LEU A 328 5.45 -2.18 -26.52
N ASN A 329 4.54 -2.19 -27.50
CA ASN A 329 4.38 -3.33 -28.42
C ASN A 329 5.67 -3.63 -29.21
N LEU A 330 6.45 -2.61 -29.57
CA LEU A 330 7.74 -2.76 -30.26
C LEU A 330 8.83 -3.27 -29.31
N PHE A 331 8.89 -2.74 -28.08
CA PHE A 331 9.83 -3.15 -27.05
C PHE A 331 9.69 -4.65 -26.69
N CYS A 332 8.46 -5.15 -26.61
CA CYS A 332 8.17 -6.55 -26.29
C CYS A 332 8.41 -7.51 -27.47
N ARG A 333 8.10 -7.10 -28.71
CA ARG A 333 8.37 -7.90 -29.94
C ARG A 333 9.87 -8.19 -30.10
N ALA A 334 10.74 -7.24 -29.75
CA ALA A 334 12.19 -7.44 -29.77
C ALA A 334 12.67 -8.54 -28.79
N ARG A 335 11.88 -8.91 -27.77
CA ARG A 335 12.30 -9.82 -26.69
C ARG A 335 11.72 -11.23 -26.74
N ARG A 336 10.92 -11.62 -27.75
CA ARG A 336 10.28 -12.95 -27.85
C ARG A 336 9.58 -13.40 -26.54
N CYS A 337 8.86 -12.49 -25.86
CA CYS A 337 8.02 -12.91 -24.73
C CYS A 337 6.78 -13.64 -25.27
N ASN A 338 6.61 -14.92 -24.91
CA ASN A 338 5.40 -15.71 -25.25
C ASN A 338 4.15 -15.30 -24.44
N CYS A 339 4.16 -14.12 -23.82
CA CYS A 339 3.06 -13.62 -23.05
C CYS A 339 1.97 -13.04 -23.99
N ASN A 340 0.98 -13.87 -24.35
CA ASN A 340 -0.17 -13.46 -25.19
C ASN A 340 -1.08 -12.38 -24.55
N HIS A 341 -0.82 -11.98 -23.30
CA HIS A 341 -1.49 -10.87 -22.62
C HIS A 341 -0.41 -9.94 -22.06
N MET A 342 -0.16 -8.83 -22.77
CA MET A 342 0.72 -7.77 -22.27
C MET A 342 -0.02 -7.02 -21.16
N ILE A 343 0.36 -7.27 -19.90
CA ILE A 343 -0.14 -6.50 -18.76
C ILE A 343 0.69 -5.21 -18.71
N VAL A 344 0.04 -4.07 -18.93
CA VAL A 344 0.60 -2.76 -18.63
C VAL A 344 -0.26 -2.13 -17.56
N GLU A 345 0.36 -1.79 -16.44
CA GLU A 345 -0.32 -1.31 -15.25
C GLU A 345 0.36 -0.03 -14.79
N VAL A 346 -0.42 1.03 -14.55
CA VAL A 346 0.10 2.24 -13.92
C VAL A 346 0.17 2.00 -12.42
N TRP A 347 1.36 2.18 -11.85
CA TRP A 347 1.59 2.02 -10.42
C TRP A 347 1.67 3.35 -9.69
N TYR A 348 2.23 4.37 -10.33
CA TYR A 348 2.37 5.69 -9.72
C TYR A 348 2.58 6.79 -10.75
N ILE A 349 2.34 8.04 -10.35
CA ILE A 349 2.67 9.23 -11.14
C ILE A 349 3.76 10.04 -10.40
N PHE A 350 4.97 10.10 -10.97
CA PHE A 350 6.09 10.91 -10.48
C PHE A 350 6.17 12.23 -11.22
N GLY A 351 5.83 13.34 -10.56
CA GLY A 351 5.64 14.61 -11.27
C GLY A 351 4.61 14.42 -12.39
N GLU A 352 5.06 14.50 -13.65
CA GLU A 352 4.27 14.27 -14.86
C GLU A 352 4.53 12.89 -15.52
N GLU A 353 5.48 12.10 -15.02
CA GLU A 353 5.82 10.79 -15.58
C GLU A 353 5.04 9.66 -14.89
N LEU A 354 4.80 8.58 -15.62
CA LEU A 354 4.07 7.40 -15.14
C LEU A 354 5.02 6.24 -14.89
N LEU A 355 5.01 5.71 -13.68
CA LEU A 355 5.63 4.42 -13.40
C LEU A 355 4.71 3.32 -13.89
N LEU A 356 5.12 2.65 -14.95
CA LEU A 356 4.44 1.55 -15.58
C LEU A 356 5.13 0.24 -15.24
N ARG A 357 4.33 -0.75 -14.83
CA ARG A 357 4.74 -2.15 -14.91
C ARG A 357 4.40 -2.69 -16.28
N VAL A 358 5.36 -3.37 -16.90
CA VAL A 358 5.18 -4.02 -18.19
C VAL A 358 5.53 -5.50 -18.08
N GLY A 359 4.51 -6.35 -18.25
CA GLY A 359 4.63 -7.79 -18.05
C GLY A 359 5.06 -8.15 -16.62
N CYS A 360 5.93 -9.15 -16.49
CA CYS A 360 6.36 -9.65 -15.19
C CYS A 360 7.73 -9.11 -14.72
N LYS A 361 8.47 -8.39 -15.56
CA LYS A 361 9.92 -8.14 -15.33
C LYS A 361 10.36 -6.68 -15.39
N ASP A 362 9.60 -5.81 -16.05
CA ASP A 362 10.10 -4.48 -16.40
C ASP A 362 9.26 -3.39 -15.73
N LEU A 363 9.95 -2.50 -15.01
CA LEU A 363 9.43 -1.24 -14.53
C LEU A 363 9.97 -0.13 -15.43
N LEU A 364 9.07 0.66 -15.97
CA LEU A 364 9.39 1.74 -16.90
C LEU A 364 8.79 3.03 -16.38
N LEU A 365 9.54 4.11 -16.48
CA LEU A 365 8.95 5.44 -16.46
C LEU A 365 8.60 5.84 -17.87
N TYR A 366 7.40 6.34 -18.03
CA TYR A 366 6.88 6.82 -19.28
C TYR A 366 6.51 8.29 -19.13
N ASP A 367 7.10 9.11 -19.98
CA ASP A 367 6.73 10.51 -20.12
C ASP A 367 5.60 10.60 -21.16
N PRO A 368 4.36 10.97 -20.75
CA PRO A 368 3.23 11.05 -21.65
C PRO A 368 3.32 12.23 -22.63
N GLU A 369 4.03 13.31 -22.29
CA GLU A 369 4.18 14.48 -23.15
C GLU A 369 5.21 14.22 -24.24
N LEU A 370 6.39 13.74 -23.85
CA LEU A 370 7.49 13.45 -24.77
C LEU A 370 7.33 12.08 -25.46
N CYS A 371 6.40 11.24 -25.00
CA CYS A 371 6.24 9.86 -25.44
C CYS A 371 7.53 9.03 -25.33
N THR A 372 8.38 9.36 -24.35
CA THR A 372 9.65 8.65 -24.10
C THR A 372 9.52 7.71 -22.93
N MET A 373 10.46 6.77 -22.81
CA MET A 373 10.51 5.89 -21.66
C MET A 373 11.92 5.52 -21.25
N ARG A 374 12.10 5.33 -19.95
CA ARG A 374 13.33 4.80 -19.37
C ARG A 374 13.02 3.65 -18.42
N ARG A 375 13.95 2.70 -18.34
CA ARG A 375 13.83 1.57 -17.42
C ARG A 375 14.22 2.01 -16.01
N VAL A 376 13.51 1.50 -15.01
CA VAL A 376 13.87 1.63 -13.61
C VAL A 376 14.60 0.35 -13.17
N GLY A 377 15.86 0.50 -12.76
CA GLY A 377 16.71 -0.57 -12.22
C GLY A 377 17.29 -1.57 -13.24
N GLU A 378 18.11 -2.51 -12.73
CA GLU A 378 18.88 -3.45 -13.55
C GLU A 378 18.03 -4.51 -14.29
N LYS A 379 18.63 -5.13 -15.32
CA LYS A 379 18.04 -6.27 -16.04
C LYS A 379 17.91 -7.47 -15.11
N SER A 380 16.67 -7.88 -14.83
CA SER A 380 16.36 -9.22 -14.28
C SER A 380 17.07 -10.29 -15.14
N LYS A 381 17.91 -11.12 -14.51
CA LYS A 381 18.64 -12.20 -15.19
C LYS A 381 17.63 -13.23 -15.73
N LYS A 382 17.92 -13.74 -16.93
CA LYS A 382 17.00 -14.51 -17.77
C LYS A 382 16.57 -15.86 -17.17
N THR A 383 17.34 -16.40 -16.22
CA THR A 383 17.31 -17.79 -15.76
C THR A 383 16.24 -18.14 -14.75
N ASP A 384 15.59 -17.17 -14.08
CA ASP A 384 14.73 -17.49 -12.92
C ASP A 384 13.25 -17.73 -13.28
N LEU A 385 12.85 -17.59 -14.56
CA LEU A 385 11.42 -17.41 -14.93
C LEU A 385 10.90 -18.31 -16.07
N GLU A 386 11.73 -19.08 -16.78
CA GLU A 386 11.27 -19.88 -17.92
C GLU A 386 10.54 -21.18 -17.53
N SER A 387 10.71 -21.70 -16.30
CA SER A 387 10.12 -22.97 -15.88
C SER A 387 8.64 -22.90 -15.45
N VAL A 388 8.03 -21.71 -15.42
CA VAL A 388 6.80 -21.47 -14.66
C VAL A 388 5.58 -21.08 -15.52
N LEU A 389 5.80 -20.68 -16.79
CA LEU A 389 4.77 -20.05 -17.61
C LEU A 389 3.74 -21.01 -18.25
N PHE A 390 3.87 -22.33 -18.11
CA PHE A 390 3.07 -23.28 -18.89
C PHE A 390 1.69 -23.64 -18.31
N SER A 391 1.37 -23.24 -17.07
CA SER A 391 0.28 -23.91 -16.33
C SER A 391 -0.93 -23.07 -15.92
N LEU A 392 -0.97 -21.74 -16.12
CA LEU A 392 -2.03 -20.90 -15.55
C LEU A 392 -2.74 -20.06 -16.60
N LYS A 393 -3.95 -20.51 -16.99
CA LYS A 393 -4.84 -19.74 -17.86
C LYS A 393 -5.72 -18.71 -17.14
N ASN A 394 -5.79 -18.66 -15.80
CA ASN A 394 -6.79 -17.83 -15.09
C ASN A 394 -6.35 -17.24 -13.73
N ILE A 395 -5.06 -17.16 -13.40
CA ILE A 395 -4.63 -16.48 -12.17
C ILE A 395 -3.46 -15.57 -12.50
N HIS A 396 -3.74 -14.28 -12.65
CA HIS A 396 -2.72 -13.23 -12.79
C HIS A 396 -1.98 -13.07 -11.46
N LEU A 397 -0.92 -13.83 -11.20
CA LEU A 397 -0.12 -13.63 -9.99
C LEU A 397 0.88 -12.49 -10.20
N PRO A 398 0.73 -11.34 -9.47
CA PRO A 398 1.34 -10.09 -9.88
C PRO A 398 2.64 -9.78 -9.12
N VAL A 399 3.47 -8.96 -9.75
CA VAL A 399 4.31 -8.03 -9.00
C VAL A 399 3.35 -7.01 -8.39
N THR A 400 3.35 -6.81 -7.08
CA THR A 400 2.57 -5.73 -6.45
C THR A 400 3.50 -4.60 -6.08
N ALA A 401 3.02 -3.37 -6.25
CA ALA A 401 3.73 -2.20 -5.78
C ALA A 401 2.79 -1.22 -5.11
N VAL A 402 3.36 -0.54 -4.14
CA VAL A 402 2.66 0.43 -3.33
C VAL A 402 3.59 1.62 -3.13
N LEU A 403 3.02 2.80 -3.15
CA LEU A 403 3.69 3.96 -2.60
C LEU A 403 3.78 3.78 -1.10
N HIS A 404 4.94 3.99 -0.50
CA HIS A 404 5.21 3.80 0.91
C HIS A 404 5.94 5.03 1.45
N VAL A 405 5.70 5.37 2.71
CA VAL A 405 6.41 6.47 3.39
C VAL A 405 7.19 5.89 4.55
N ASN A 406 8.47 6.18 4.63
CA ASN A 406 9.29 5.73 5.75
C ASN A 406 8.87 6.53 7.00
N SER A 407 8.29 5.86 7.99
CA SER A 407 7.67 6.50 9.14
C SER A 407 8.08 5.85 10.46
N LEU A 408 8.06 6.64 11.54
CA LEU A 408 8.30 6.20 12.91
C LEU A 408 7.03 5.73 13.63
N VAL A 409 5.89 5.77 12.97
CA VAL A 409 4.59 5.38 13.52
C VAL A 409 4.64 3.94 14.06
N SER A 410 4.06 3.76 15.26
CA SER A 410 3.95 2.47 15.95
C SER A 410 2.50 2.26 16.40
N LEU A 411 2.03 1.00 16.40
CA LEU A 411 0.63 0.68 16.74
C LEU A 411 0.41 0.52 18.23
N HIS A 412 1.48 0.30 19.01
CA HIS A 412 1.41 0.06 20.45
C HIS A 412 0.35 -1.00 20.83
N THR A 413 0.30 -2.11 20.06
CA THR A 413 -0.66 -3.20 20.26
C THR A 413 0.05 -4.55 20.34
N ASP A 414 -0.69 -5.62 20.59
CA ASP A 414 -0.15 -6.97 20.63
C ASP A 414 0.38 -7.37 19.24
N LYS A 415 1.44 -8.18 19.21
CA LYS A 415 1.98 -8.71 17.94
C LYS A 415 0.96 -9.54 17.16
N ILE A 416 -0.02 -10.12 17.85
CA ILE A 416 -1.07 -10.94 17.28
C ILE A 416 -2.40 -10.49 17.86
N VAL A 417 -3.36 -10.22 16.99
CA VAL A 417 -4.68 -9.75 17.37
C VAL A 417 -5.74 -10.58 16.64
N TYR A 418 -6.67 -11.15 17.41
CA TYR A 418 -7.80 -11.91 16.90
C TYR A 418 -9.05 -11.02 16.86
N LEU A 419 -9.81 -11.11 15.77
CA LEU A 419 -11.02 -10.31 15.55
C LEU A 419 -12.16 -10.63 16.55
N PHE A 420 -12.24 -11.88 16.99
CA PHE A 420 -13.18 -12.35 18.00
C PHE A 420 -12.40 -13.20 19.02
N LYS A 421 -12.77 -13.11 20.30
CA LYS A 421 -12.31 -14.07 21.29
C LYS A 421 -13.08 -15.38 21.10
N ASP A 422 -12.43 -16.52 21.38
CA ASP A 422 -12.98 -17.86 21.19
C ASP A 422 -14.38 -18.07 21.83
N ASP A 423 -14.78 -17.23 22.78
CA ASP A 423 -16.07 -17.31 23.49
C ASP A 423 -17.29 -16.74 22.73
N GLU A 424 -17.11 -16.04 21.61
CA GLU A 424 -18.23 -15.48 20.80
C GLU A 424 -18.63 -16.37 19.60
N LEU A 425 -18.06 -17.58 19.50
CA LEU A 425 -18.29 -18.52 18.40
C LEU A 425 -19.37 -19.59 18.70
N THR A 426 -20.30 -19.34 19.62
CA THR A 426 -21.42 -20.25 19.93
C THR A 426 -22.71 -19.90 19.24
#